data_AF-I2GIJ7-F1
#
_entry.id   AF-I2GIJ7-F1
#
_cell.length_a   1.000
_cell.length_b   1.000
_cell.length_c   1.000
_cell.angle_alpha   90.00
_cell.angle_beta   90.00
_cell.angle_gamma   90.00
#
_symmetry.space_group_name_H-M   'P 1'
#
loop_
_entity.id
_entity.type
_entity.pdbx_description
1 polymer ?
#
loop_
_entity_poly.entity_id
_entity_poly.type
_entity_poly.pdbx_seq_one_letter_code
_entity_poly.pdbx_strand_id
1 'polypeptide(L)'
;MQHTIMASVIFFLITLLFWLGLAMLTASKPTLVGENAMGYGLGLAFLGLGFALSSLALTLTLLIKGNFYWVANGTSGRTAVVLIAWLCVVVTTFFCAVFKWEWHSDDDLTYPQFLHTIAVWHGQIWMPLLWLATCLISLNAEWLTSLSLTTVRVPFFLGLLLSGLYCGGLLVGYERDSAARAQAELESMQQQQDQWHQQNLDYIASQTSKDPIINILSYTNRFQYEDVRQAALEKVKAHPDWEAQILALLDHERTAREVYYFLDGNEVTQKEAFAKALNESLLPLATSIAADIRDSNNLQNWSFDMYGIERVLRAIDEQFQDMGVDFYPNVYRLRQALATTPPERFKGVTFNVTQVIDRWLQSHKR
;
A
#
# COMPACT_ATOMS: atom_id res chain seq x y z
N MET A 1 -15.95 45.46 18.55
CA MET A 1 -14.51 45.73 18.25
C MET A 1 -13.58 45.22 19.35
N GLN A 2 -13.87 45.45 20.64
CA GLN A 2 -13.00 44.96 21.74
C GLN A 2 -12.87 43.43 21.82
N HIS A 3 -13.96 42.68 21.64
CA HIS A 3 -13.92 41.20 21.70
C HIS A 3 -12.99 40.56 20.66
N THR A 4 -12.89 41.13 19.47
CA THR A 4 -12.05 40.55 18.41
C THR A 4 -10.57 40.83 18.65
N ILE A 5 -10.20 41.97 19.25
CA ILE A 5 -8.82 42.27 19.67
C ILE A 5 -8.37 41.26 20.73
N MET A 6 -9.21 41.02 21.73
CA MET A 6 -8.96 40.04 22.79
C MET A 6 -8.69 38.64 22.23
N ALA A 7 -9.48 38.18 21.24
CA ALA A 7 -9.30 36.88 20.61
C ALA A 7 -7.93 36.73 19.92
N SER A 8 -7.46 37.74 19.18
CA SER A 8 -6.16 37.67 18.50
C SER A 8 -4.99 37.65 19.49
N VAL A 9 -5.09 38.38 20.61
CA VAL A 9 -4.08 38.35 21.67
C VAL A 9 -4.03 36.97 22.34
N ILE A 10 -5.20 36.37 22.63
CA ILE A 10 -5.27 35.02 23.19
C ILE A 10 -4.60 34.00 22.28
N PHE A 11 -4.92 34.00 20.98
CA PHE A 11 -4.29 33.07 20.04
C PHE A 11 -2.79 33.31 19.88
N PHE A 12 -2.34 34.57 19.95
CA PHE A 12 -0.91 34.88 19.97
C PHE A 12 -0.20 34.26 21.18
N LEU A 13 -0.76 34.42 22.39
CA LEU A 13 -0.19 33.85 23.61
C LEU A 13 -0.17 32.32 23.58
N ILE A 14 -1.24 31.68 23.08
CA ILE A 14 -1.30 30.22 22.93
C ILE A 14 -0.25 29.75 21.91
N THR A 15 -0.12 30.44 20.77
CA THR A 15 0.89 30.11 19.76
C THR A 15 2.30 30.23 20.34
N LEU A 16 2.56 31.29 21.10
CA LEU A 16 3.82 31.53 21.78
C LEU A 16 4.13 30.40 22.79
N LEU A 17 3.13 29.95 23.55
CA LEU A 17 3.29 28.86 24.52
C LEU A 17 3.68 27.54 23.82
N PHE A 18 2.98 27.17 22.75
CA PHE A 18 3.32 25.95 21.99
C PHE A 18 4.70 26.04 21.33
N TRP A 19 5.05 27.20 20.79
CA TRP A 19 6.38 27.44 20.24
C TRP A 19 7.48 27.33 21.30
N LEU A 20 7.30 27.93 22.47
CA LEU A 20 8.24 27.80 23.60
C LEU A 20 8.36 26.35 24.06
N GLY A 21 7.26 25.62 24.15
CA GLY A 21 7.26 24.19 24.45
C GLY A 21 8.08 23.40 23.43
N LEU A 22 7.90 23.67 22.13
CA LEU A 22 8.66 23.02 21.06
C LEU A 22 10.15 23.37 21.12
N ALA A 23 10.49 24.63 21.41
CA ALA A 23 11.86 25.07 21.60
C ALA A 23 12.53 24.39 22.79
N MET A 24 11.81 24.25 23.92
CA MET A 24 12.30 23.53 25.10
C MET A 24 12.49 22.04 24.82
N LEU A 25 11.53 21.40 24.15
CA LEU A 25 11.60 19.98 23.80
C LEU A 25 12.80 19.68 22.90
N THR A 26 13.14 20.59 21.99
CA THR A 26 14.28 20.44 21.07
C THR A 26 15.59 21.03 21.57
N ALA A 27 15.63 21.58 22.78
CA ALA A 27 16.83 22.24 23.32
C ALA A 27 17.99 21.23 23.54
N SER A 28 17.67 20.04 24.03
CA SER A 28 18.63 18.96 24.29
C SER A 28 18.36 17.73 23.41
N LYS A 29 19.42 16.98 23.08
CA LYS A 29 19.28 15.72 22.35
C LYS A 29 18.56 14.69 23.22
N PRO A 30 17.40 14.17 22.80
CA PRO A 30 16.68 13.16 23.57
C PRO A 30 17.36 11.79 23.45
N THR A 31 17.03 10.87 24.36
CA THR A 31 17.35 9.45 24.20
C THR A 31 16.38 8.82 23.22
N LEU A 32 16.82 8.53 21.99
CA LEU A 32 15.99 7.98 20.90
C LEU A 32 15.87 6.45 20.95
N VAL A 33 15.72 5.87 22.14
CA VAL A 33 15.58 4.40 22.33
C VAL A 33 14.35 4.08 23.15
N GLY A 34 13.55 3.11 22.68
CA GLY A 34 12.39 2.58 23.38
C GLY A 34 11.29 3.61 23.66
N GLU A 35 10.73 3.59 24.87
CA GLU A 35 9.63 4.46 25.29
C GLU A 35 9.98 5.96 25.22
N ASN A 36 11.26 6.31 25.41
CA ASN A 36 11.72 7.71 25.33
C ASN A 36 11.62 8.28 23.92
N ALA A 37 11.88 7.45 22.89
CA ALA A 37 11.71 7.85 21.49
C ALA A 37 10.24 8.14 21.17
N MET A 38 9.35 7.26 21.63
CA MET A 38 7.90 7.42 21.45
C MET A 38 7.38 8.68 22.17
N GLY A 39 7.81 8.91 23.41
CA GLY A 39 7.44 10.10 24.18
C GLY A 39 7.92 11.40 23.52
N TYR A 40 9.15 11.40 23.00
CA TYR A 40 9.69 12.54 22.24
C TYR A 40 8.89 12.79 20.95
N GLY A 41 8.61 11.75 20.16
CA GLY A 41 7.82 11.85 18.93
C GLY A 41 6.39 12.37 19.19
N LEU A 42 5.71 11.86 20.23
CA LEU A 42 4.40 12.35 20.64
C LEU A 42 4.44 13.80 21.12
N GLY A 43 5.48 14.16 21.88
CA GLY A 43 5.71 15.55 22.32
C GLY A 43 5.87 16.50 21.14
N LEU A 44 6.69 16.13 20.14
CA LEU A 44 6.87 16.88 18.91
C LEU A 44 5.55 17.03 18.13
N ALA A 45 4.80 15.94 17.99
CA ALA A 45 3.50 15.95 17.29
C ALA A 45 2.50 16.86 18.00
N PHE A 46 2.34 16.73 19.32
CA PHE A 46 1.40 17.53 20.10
C PHE A 46 1.75 19.02 20.08
N LEU A 47 3.01 19.36 20.34
CA LEU A 47 3.47 20.76 20.35
C LEU A 47 3.47 21.37 18.95
N GLY A 48 3.86 20.60 17.93
CA GLY A 48 3.83 21.01 16.53
C GLY A 48 2.41 21.26 16.02
N LEU A 49 1.47 20.34 16.29
CA LEU A 49 0.06 20.50 15.94
C LEU A 49 -0.58 21.66 16.71
N GLY A 50 -0.30 21.79 18.00
CA GLY A 50 -0.75 22.90 18.83
C GLY A 50 -0.29 24.25 18.28
N PHE A 51 0.99 24.36 17.90
CA PHE A 51 1.54 25.53 17.23
C PHE A 51 0.85 25.80 15.88
N ALA A 52 0.68 24.78 15.04
CA ALA A 52 0.05 24.92 13.73
C ALA A 52 -1.40 25.44 13.84
N LEU A 53 -2.21 24.83 14.69
CA LEU A 53 -3.62 25.18 14.84
C LEU A 53 -3.81 26.57 15.48
N SER A 54 -3.06 26.88 16.53
CA SER A 54 -3.14 28.18 17.19
C SER A 54 -2.61 29.32 16.31
N SER A 55 -1.51 29.10 15.60
CA SER A 55 -0.98 30.08 14.64
C SER A 55 -1.91 30.28 13.45
N LEU A 56 -2.60 29.24 12.97
CA LEU A 56 -3.61 29.37 11.93
C LEU A 56 -4.77 30.26 12.39
N ALA A 57 -5.31 29.99 13.59
CA ALA A 57 -6.39 30.79 14.17
C ALA A 57 -5.99 32.26 14.36
N LEU A 58 -4.77 32.51 14.82
CA LEU A 58 -4.17 33.86 14.88
C LEU A 58 -4.15 34.51 13.50
N THR A 59 -3.63 33.80 12.50
CA THR A 59 -3.45 34.28 11.11
C THR A 59 -4.80 34.65 10.49
N LEU A 60 -5.80 33.78 10.60
CA LEU A 60 -7.15 34.03 10.11
C LEU A 60 -7.78 35.24 10.79
N THR A 61 -7.61 35.37 12.11
CA THR A 61 -8.18 36.52 12.84
C THR A 61 -7.54 37.84 12.41
N LEU A 62 -6.24 37.86 12.15
CA LEU A 62 -5.53 39.03 11.62
C LEU A 62 -5.94 39.35 10.17
N LEU A 63 -6.14 38.33 9.33
CA LEU A 63 -6.60 38.48 7.94
C LEU A 63 -8.01 39.06 7.86
N ILE A 64 -8.95 38.55 8.67
CA ILE A 64 -10.34 39.02 8.72
C ILE A 64 -10.39 40.51 9.09
N LYS A 65 -9.48 40.97 9.97
CA LYS A 65 -9.37 42.38 10.36
C LYS A 65 -8.65 43.25 9.32
N GLY A 66 -8.03 42.65 8.32
CA GLY A 66 -7.26 43.37 7.31
C GLY A 66 -5.89 43.85 7.80
N ASN A 67 -5.37 43.31 8.91
CA ASN A 67 -4.13 43.77 9.54
C ASN A 67 -2.86 43.52 8.69
N PHE A 68 -2.99 42.69 7.65
CA PHE A 68 -1.93 42.43 6.66
C PHE A 68 -2.06 43.27 5.38
N TYR A 69 -2.76 44.41 5.38
CA TYR A 69 -2.96 45.25 4.18
C TYR A 69 -1.66 45.65 3.46
N TRP A 70 -0.55 45.64 4.16
CA TRP A 70 0.77 45.98 3.63
C TRP A 70 1.43 44.86 2.83
N VAL A 71 0.91 43.63 2.83
CA VAL A 71 1.51 42.46 2.15
C VAL A 71 1.29 42.51 0.63
N ALA A 72 0.07 42.75 0.17
CA ALA A 72 -0.28 42.78 -1.25
C ALA A 72 -1.48 43.70 -1.51
N ASN A 73 -1.56 44.21 -2.75
CA ASN A 73 -2.71 44.97 -3.22
C ASN A 73 -3.86 43.99 -3.53
N GLY A 74 -4.99 44.15 -2.83
CA GLY A 74 -6.18 43.31 -3.01
C GLY A 74 -6.32 42.19 -1.98
N THR A 75 -7.57 41.94 -1.59
CA THR A 75 -7.89 41.01 -0.49
C THR A 75 -7.47 39.57 -0.81
N SER A 76 -7.72 39.08 -2.03
CA SER A 76 -7.44 37.70 -2.42
C SER A 76 -5.94 37.39 -2.42
N GLY A 77 -5.14 38.21 -3.11
CA GLY A 77 -3.68 38.04 -3.16
C GLY A 77 -3.02 38.12 -1.78
N ARG A 78 -3.48 39.06 -0.93
CA ARG A 78 -3.03 39.16 0.46
C ARG A 78 -3.30 37.87 1.24
N THR A 79 -4.52 37.36 1.18
CA THR A 79 -4.89 36.13 1.88
C THR A 79 -4.04 34.95 1.42
N ALA A 80 -3.86 34.77 0.11
CA ALA A 80 -3.06 33.68 -0.43
C ALA A 80 -1.59 33.76 0.04
N VAL A 81 -0.94 34.92 -0.10
CA VAL A 81 0.48 35.09 0.29
C VAL A 81 0.68 34.87 1.79
N VAL A 82 -0.22 35.40 2.63
CA VAL A 82 -0.12 35.22 4.10
C VAL A 82 -0.33 33.76 4.50
N LEU A 83 -1.29 33.06 3.89
CA LEU A 83 -1.53 31.64 4.20
C LEU A 83 -0.39 30.74 3.69
N ILE A 84 0.19 31.04 2.52
CA ILE A 84 1.38 30.32 2.03
C ILE A 84 2.56 30.55 2.96
N ALA A 85 2.82 31.80 3.37
CA ALA A 85 3.88 32.12 4.31
C ALA A 85 3.70 31.40 5.65
N TRP A 86 2.49 31.41 6.19
CA TRP A 86 2.13 30.65 7.40
C TRP A 86 2.43 29.16 7.23
N LEU A 87 1.94 28.55 6.15
CA LEU A 87 2.13 27.11 5.90
C LEU A 87 3.61 26.75 5.80
N CYS A 88 4.39 27.51 5.03
CA CYS A 88 5.83 27.30 4.89
C CYS A 88 6.53 27.40 6.25
N VAL A 89 6.19 28.39 7.08
CA VAL A 89 6.79 28.56 8.41
C VAL A 89 6.44 27.37 9.31
N VAL A 90 5.18 26.94 9.34
CA VAL A 90 4.76 25.79 10.17
C VAL A 90 5.48 24.51 9.75
N VAL A 91 5.49 24.20 8.45
CA VAL A 91 6.18 23.02 7.90
C VAL A 91 7.68 23.08 8.22
N THR A 92 8.32 24.22 7.93
CA THR A 92 9.76 24.40 8.20
C THR A 92 10.08 24.25 9.68
N THR A 93 9.26 24.83 10.57
CA THR A 93 9.44 24.74 12.02
C THR A 93 9.36 23.31 12.51
N PHE A 94 8.35 22.56 12.06
CA PHE A 94 8.16 21.16 12.43
C PHE A 94 9.31 20.30 11.91
N PHE A 95 9.64 20.38 10.63
CA PHE A 95 10.71 19.56 10.05
C PHE A 95 12.09 19.94 10.56
N CYS A 96 12.38 21.21 10.86
CA CYS A 96 13.62 21.57 11.57
C CYS A 96 13.70 20.92 12.96
N ALA A 97 12.57 20.83 13.68
CA ALA A 97 12.52 20.20 14.99
C ALA A 97 12.77 18.68 14.93
N VAL A 98 12.23 18.01 13.90
CA VAL A 98 12.45 16.58 13.63
C VAL A 98 13.90 16.32 13.18
N PHE A 99 14.32 17.01 12.12
CA PHE A 99 15.60 16.79 11.45
C PHE A 99 16.83 17.26 12.23
N LYS A 100 16.65 18.04 13.30
CA LYS A 100 17.77 18.42 14.17
C LYS A 100 18.53 17.22 14.74
N TRP A 101 17.84 16.11 15.03
CA TRP A 101 18.44 14.92 15.64
C TRP A 101 18.38 13.67 14.76
N GLU A 102 17.51 13.66 13.76
CA GLU A 102 17.28 12.53 12.85
C GLU A 102 17.65 12.91 11.40
N TRP A 103 18.82 13.55 11.22
CA TRP A 103 19.34 13.76 9.88
C TRP A 103 19.84 12.44 9.30
N HIS A 104 19.64 12.24 7.99
CA HIS A 104 20.19 11.08 7.29
C HIS A 104 21.72 11.13 7.34
N SER A 105 22.42 10.00 7.24
CA SER A 105 23.89 9.97 7.28
C SER A 105 24.52 11.02 6.36
N ASP A 106 25.65 11.61 6.74
CA ASP A 106 26.33 12.68 5.97
C ASP A 106 26.65 12.29 4.51
N ASP A 107 26.65 10.98 4.21
CA ASP A 107 26.87 10.42 2.87
C ASP A 107 25.61 10.41 1.97
N ASP A 108 24.43 10.74 2.52
CA ASP A 108 23.16 10.72 1.80
C ASP A 108 22.87 12.07 1.11
N LEU A 109 23.07 12.10 -0.22
CA LEU A 109 22.80 13.26 -1.08
C LEU A 109 21.32 13.40 -1.49
N THR A 110 20.43 12.59 -0.91
CA THR A 110 18.98 12.62 -1.22
C THR A 110 18.38 13.98 -0.90
N TYR A 111 18.69 14.53 0.27
CA TYR A 111 18.21 15.84 0.71
C TYR A 111 19.27 16.93 0.49
N PRO A 112 18.89 18.13 0.01
CA PRO A 112 19.83 19.24 -0.12
C PRO A 112 20.50 19.60 1.22
N GLN A 113 21.84 19.71 1.22
CA GLN A 113 22.64 19.94 2.44
C GLN A 113 22.24 21.20 3.23
N PHE A 114 21.73 22.24 2.56
CA PHE A 114 21.31 23.47 3.24
C PHE A 114 20.15 23.23 4.24
N LEU A 115 19.31 22.22 4.01
CA LEU A 115 18.23 21.85 4.93
C LEU A 115 18.81 21.38 6.27
N HIS A 116 19.87 20.58 6.23
CA HIS A 116 20.60 20.13 7.41
C HIS A 116 21.13 21.32 8.20
N THR A 117 21.82 22.23 7.50
CA THR A 117 22.40 23.43 8.11
C THR A 117 21.34 24.25 8.83
N ILE A 118 20.18 24.48 8.20
CA ILE A 118 19.08 25.22 8.81
C ILE A 118 18.51 24.48 10.04
N ALA A 119 18.33 23.16 9.97
CA ALA A 119 17.80 22.37 11.08
C ALA A 119 18.76 22.38 12.29
N VAL A 120 20.07 22.19 12.06
CA VAL A 120 21.10 22.21 13.11
C VAL A 120 21.27 23.61 13.70
N TRP A 121 21.15 24.66 12.87
CA TRP A 121 21.19 26.06 13.33
C TRP A 121 19.88 26.53 13.96
N HIS A 122 19.14 25.62 14.58
CA HIS A 122 17.94 25.90 15.34
C HIS A 122 16.85 26.62 14.53
N GLY A 123 16.65 26.23 13.26
CA GLY A 123 15.59 26.75 12.38
C GLY A 123 14.20 26.78 13.04
N GLN A 124 13.88 25.78 13.86
CA GLN A 124 12.63 25.71 14.62
C GLN A 124 12.45 26.81 15.69
N ILE A 125 13.53 27.50 16.07
CA ILE A 125 13.48 28.62 17.03
C ILE A 125 13.32 29.93 16.28
N TRP A 126 14.21 30.24 15.33
CA TRP A 126 14.23 31.57 14.71
C TRP A 126 13.23 31.75 13.55
N MET A 127 12.80 30.68 12.86
CA MET A 127 11.78 30.80 11.80
C MET A 127 10.42 31.25 12.35
N PRO A 128 9.86 30.63 13.40
CA PRO A 128 8.65 31.14 14.04
C PRO A 128 8.78 32.55 14.57
N LEU A 129 9.97 32.97 15.02
CA LEU A 129 10.18 34.33 15.53
C LEU A 129 9.94 35.38 14.44
N LEU A 130 10.38 35.14 13.20
CA LEU A 130 10.11 36.05 12.08
C LEU A 130 8.60 36.21 11.83
N TRP A 131 7.87 35.10 11.93
CA TRP A 131 6.41 35.08 11.79
C TRP A 131 5.68 35.75 12.97
N LEU A 132 6.05 35.40 14.20
CA LEU A 132 5.45 35.92 15.42
C LEU A 132 5.73 37.41 15.59
N ALA A 133 6.93 37.90 15.26
CA ALA A 133 7.23 39.32 15.25
C ALA A 133 6.30 40.07 14.28
N THR A 134 6.11 39.53 13.08
CA THR A 134 5.19 40.11 12.09
C THR A 134 3.75 40.12 12.59
N CYS A 135 3.29 39.03 13.21
CA CYS A 135 1.96 38.94 13.80
C CYS A 135 1.80 39.94 14.95
N LEU A 136 2.80 40.07 15.84
CA LEU A 136 2.79 40.99 16.97
C LEU A 136 2.68 42.45 16.53
N ILE A 137 3.48 42.86 15.54
CA ILE A 137 3.38 44.20 14.95
C ILE A 137 2.00 44.40 14.32
N SER A 138 1.48 43.38 13.62
CA SER A 138 0.16 43.44 12.99
C SER A 138 -1.00 43.42 13.99
N LEU A 139 -0.80 43.00 15.24
CA LEU A 139 -1.80 43.10 16.31
C LEU A 139 -1.96 44.53 16.82
N ASN A 140 -0.89 45.34 16.77
CA ASN A 140 -0.86 46.69 17.30
C ASN A 140 -0.81 47.73 16.16
N ALA A 141 -1.96 48.35 15.89
CA ALA A 141 -2.08 49.35 14.82
C ALA A 141 -1.18 50.59 15.05
N GLU A 142 -0.96 51.00 16.29
CA GLU A 142 -0.10 52.13 16.62
C GLU A 142 1.36 51.84 16.24
N TRP A 143 1.83 50.62 16.51
CA TRP A 143 3.17 50.18 16.13
C TRP A 143 3.34 50.09 14.61
N LEU A 144 2.30 49.62 13.92
CA LEU A 144 2.32 49.58 12.46
C LEU A 144 2.40 50.96 11.83
N THR A 145 1.82 52.00 12.45
CA THR A 145 1.89 53.38 11.97
C THR A 145 3.17 54.11 12.37
N SER A 146 3.83 53.71 13.47
CA SER A 146 5.07 54.34 13.94
C SER A 146 6.34 53.74 13.33
N LEU A 147 6.28 52.48 12.89
CA LEU A 147 7.39 51.79 12.24
C LEU A 147 7.40 52.02 10.73
N SER A 148 8.60 52.01 10.14
CA SER A 148 8.72 52.03 8.68
C SER A 148 8.12 50.75 8.07
N LEU A 149 7.43 50.87 6.94
CA LEU A 149 6.85 49.72 6.25
C LEU A 149 7.90 48.66 5.88
N THR A 150 9.14 49.10 5.62
CA THR A 150 10.29 48.23 5.37
C THR A 150 10.61 47.37 6.58
N THR A 151 10.61 47.94 7.79
CA THR A 151 10.88 47.21 9.05
C THR A 151 9.88 46.07 9.27
N VAL A 152 8.64 46.25 8.83
CA VAL A 152 7.57 45.23 8.96
C VAL A 152 7.63 44.20 7.83
N ARG A 153 7.93 44.63 6.60
CA ARG A 153 7.97 43.76 5.42
C ARG A 153 9.17 42.81 5.41
N VAL A 154 10.35 43.29 5.81
CA VAL A 154 11.59 42.51 5.76
C VAL A 154 11.48 41.18 6.52
N PRO A 155 11.10 41.14 7.82
CA PRO A 155 11.02 39.86 8.54
C PRO A 155 9.99 38.90 7.94
N PHE A 156 8.86 39.41 7.44
CA PHE A 156 7.85 38.59 6.77
C PHE A 156 8.37 37.95 5.50
N PHE A 157 8.91 38.74 4.57
CA PHE A 157 9.38 38.22 3.28
C PHE A 157 10.65 37.38 3.43
N LEU A 158 11.51 37.69 4.40
CA LEU A 158 12.66 36.85 4.72
C LEU A 158 12.20 35.49 5.28
N GLY A 159 11.24 35.47 6.20
CA GLY A 159 10.67 34.24 6.75
C GLY A 159 9.99 33.40 5.66
N LEU A 160 9.22 34.03 4.77
CA LEU A 160 8.61 33.38 3.61
C LEU A 160 9.66 32.79 2.67
N LEU A 161 10.69 33.56 2.31
CA LEU A 161 11.73 33.11 1.38
C LEU A 161 12.48 31.90 1.93
N LEU A 162 12.97 31.99 3.17
CA LEU A 162 13.78 30.92 3.76
C LEU A 162 12.94 29.67 4.03
N SER A 163 11.71 29.82 4.54
CA SER A 163 10.81 28.70 4.75
C SER A 163 10.34 28.09 3.43
N GLY A 164 10.14 28.91 2.39
CA GLY A 164 9.79 28.46 1.05
C GLY A 164 10.92 27.66 0.40
N LEU A 165 12.16 28.12 0.50
CA LEU A 165 13.35 27.37 0.07
C LEU A 165 13.48 26.05 0.83
N TYR A 166 13.25 26.06 2.15
CA TYR A 166 13.28 24.85 2.97
C TYR A 166 12.22 23.84 2.52
N CYS A 167 10.96 24.27 2.36
CA CYS A 167 9.88 23.41 1.88
C CYS A 167 10.15 22.89 0.47
N GLY A 168 10.68 23.72 -0.44
CA GLY A 168 11.07 23.29 -1.78
C GLY A 168 12.17 22.23 -1.75
N GLY A 169 13.16 22.39 -0.86
CA GLY A 169 14.20 21.38 -0.65
C GLY A 169 13.63 20.06 -0.11
N LEU A 170 12.69 20.12 0.83
CA LEU A 170 11.99 18.93 1.35
C LEU A 170 11.26 18.18 0.24
N LEU A 171 10.53 18.90 -0.62
CA LEU A 171 9.80 18.30 -1.75
C LEU A 171 10.77 17.64 -2.73
N VAL A 172 11.86 18.31 -3.09
CA VAL A 172 12.87 17.72 -3.98
C VAL A 172 13.51 16.48 -3.36
N GLY A 173 13.83 16.51 -2.07
CA GLY A 173 14.37 15.35 -1.37
C GLY A 173 13.39 14.18 -1.30
N TYR A 174 12.12 14.47 -1.00
CA TYR A 174 11.04 13.48 -0.98
C TYR A 174 10.84 12.82 -2.35
N GLU A 175 10.79 13.59 -3.44
CA GLU A 175 10.64 13.05 -4.80
C GLU A 175 11.83 12.16 -5.18
N ARG A 176 13.06 12.56 -4.82
CA ARG A 176 14.27 11.74 -5.06
C ARG A 176 14.24 10.43 -4.28
N ASP A 177 13.90 10.48 -3.00
CA ASP A 177 13.77 9.29 -2.16
C ASP A 177 12.67 8.36 -2.67
N SER A 178 11.51 8.92 -3.01
CA SER A 178 10.38 8.18 -3.58
C SER A 178 10.76 7.50 -4.90
N ALA A 179 11.47 8.18 -5.78
CA ALA A 179 11.94 7.61 -7.04
C ALA A 179 12.97 6.50 -6.82
N ALA A 180 13.93 6.71 -5.90
CA ALA A 180 14.94 5.71 -5.56
C ALA A 180 14.31 4.44 -4.95
N ARG A 181 13.32 4.60 -4.05
CA ARG A 181 12.57 3.48 -3.46
C ARG A 181 11.77 2.73 -4.50
N ALA A 182 11.07 3.43 -5.39
CA ALA A 182 10.30 2.81 -6.46
C ALA A 182 11.21 1.99 -7.39
N GLN A 183 12.39 2.53 -7.73
CA GLN A 183 13.37 1.81 -8.53
C GLN A 183 13.91 0.57 -7.80
N ALA A 184 14.30 0.71 -6.52
CA ALA A 184 14.79 -0.41 -5.71
C ALA A 184 13.72 -1.50 -5.54
N GLU A 185 12.45 -1.12 -5.39
CA GLU A 185 11.34 -2.06 -5.33
C GLU A 185 11.17 -2.84 -6.64
N LEU A 186 11.18 -2.15 -7.78
CA LEU A 186 11.13 -2.79 -9.10
C LEU A 186 12.32 -3.74 -9.34
N GLU A 187 13.53 -3.30 -8.99
CA GLU A 187 14.73 -4.13 -9.08
C GLU A 187 14.63 -5.36 -8.17
N SER A 188 14.10 -5.22 -6.96
CA SER A 188 13.89 -6.34 -6.03
C SER A 188 12.84 -7.32 -6.53
N MET A 189 11.74 -6.83 -7.11
CA MET A 189 10.69 -7.66 -7.69
C MET A 189 11.22 -8.44 -8.89
N GLN A 190 11.99 -7.78 -9.75
CA GLN A 190 12.62 -8.42 -10.90
C GLN A 190 13.63 -9.49 -10.45
N GLN A 191 14.51 -9.17 -9.49
CA GLN A 191 15.46 -10.14 -8.94
C GLN A 191 14.76 -11.33 -8.30
N GLN A 192 13.66 -11.10 -7.57
CA GLN A 192 12.88 -12.16 -6.94
C GLN A 192 12.19 -13.04 -8.00
N GLN A 193 11.65 -12.43 -9.04
CA GLN A 193 11.04 -13.13 -10.18
C GLN A 193 12.07 -13.97 -10.93
N ASP A 194 13.25 -13.43 -11.21
CA ASP A 194 14.37 -14.13 -11.87
C ASP A 194 14.88 -15.29 -11.00
N GLN A 195 15.00 -15.08 -9.69
CA GLN A 195 15.38 -16.13 -8.74
C GLN A 195 14.34 -17.25 -8.69
N TRP A 196 13.04 -16.93 -8.58
CA TRP A 196 11.99 -17.94 -8.59
C TRP A 196 11.92 -18.69 -9.91
N HIS A 197 12.09 -17.99 -11.03
CA HIS A 197 12.16 -18.60 -12.35
C HIS A 197 13.31 -19.61 -12.44
N GLN A 198 14.53 -19.21 -12.04
CA GLN A 198 15.69 -20.10 -12.04
C GLN A 198 15.52 -21.28 -11.07
N GLN A 199 14.99 -21.05 -9.86
CA GLN A 199 14.72 -22.12 -8.89
C GLN A 199 13.74 -23.16 -9.44
N ASN A 200 12.73 -22.72 -10.19
CA ASN A 200 11.78 -23.65 -10.83
C ASN A 200 12.47 -24.49 -11.91
N LEU A 201 13.29 -23.88 -12.77
CA LEU A 201 14.06 -24.61 -13.78
C LEU A 201 15.04 -25.61 -13.14
N ASP A 202 15.77 -25.19 -12.10
CA ASP A 202 16.70 -26.06 -11.37
C ASP A 202 15.96 -27.22 -10.69
N TYR A 203 14.81 -26.93 -10.07
CA TYR A 203 13.96 -27.94 -9.46
C TYR A 203 13.50 -28.97 -10.50
N ILE A 204 12.93 -28.53 -11.63
CA ILE A 204 12.49 -29.40 -12.72
C ILE A 204 13.66 -30.22 -13.29
N ALA A 205 14.81 -29.58 -13.50
CA ALA A 205 16.01 -30.23 -14.02
C ALA A 205 16.49 -31.37 -13.10
N SER A 206 16.39 -31.16 -11.78
CA SER A 206 16.75 -32.15 -10.76
C SER A 206 15.82 -33.38 -10.71
N GLN A 207 14.60 -33.28 -11.25
CA GLN A 207 13.65 -34.39 -11.27
C GLN A 207 14.07 -35.47 -12.27
N THR A 208 13.86 -36.72 -11.89
CA THR A 208 14.14 -37.92 -12.67
C THR A 208 12.86 -38.69 -12.95
N SER A 209 12.88 -39.62 -13.91
CA SER A 209 11.72 -40.45 -14.26
C SER A 209 11.25 -41.39 -13.13
N LYS A 210 12.01 -41.49 -12.03
CA LYS A 210 11.66 -42.27 -10.84
C LYS A 210 10.96 -41.44 -9.76
N ASP A 211 11.03 -40.11 -9.84
CA ASP A 211 10.39 -39.24 -8.87
C ASP A 211 8.87 -39.20 -9.09
N PRO A 212 8.05 -38.89 -8.07
CA PRO A 212 6.61 -38.79 -8.25
C PRO A 212 6.23 -37.72 -9.28
N ILE A 213 5.51 -38.12 -10.33
CA ILE A 213 5.11 -37.22 -11.44
C ILE A 213 4.32 -35.99 -10.96
N ILE A 214 3.58 -36.12 -9.85
CA ILE A 214 2.82 -35.03 -9.23
C ILE A 214 3.70 -33.80 -8.89
N ASN A 215 4.98 -34.02 -8.57
CA ASN A 215 5.91 -32.95 -8.19
C ASN A 215 6.11 -31.91 -9.30
N ILE A 216 5.93 -32.31 -10.57
CA ILE A 216 6.18 -31.47 -11.73
C ILE A 216 4.91 -30.97 -12.44
N LEU A 217 3.73 -31.52 -12.10
CA LEU A 217 2.48 -31.17 -12.79
C LEU A 217 2.08 -29.70 -12.62
N SER A 218 2.30 -29.11 -11.44
CA SER A 218 2.00 -27.69 -11.18
C SER A 218 2.80 -26.74 -12.08
N TYR A 219 3.93 -27.18 -12.64
CA TYR A 219 4.77 -26.41 -13.55
C TYR A 219 4.36 -26.53 -15.03
N THR A 220 3.35 -27.34 -15.36
CA THR A 220 2.90 -27.54 -16.75
C THR A 220 1.71 -26.65 -17.15
N ASN A 221 1.14 -25.90 -16.22
CA ASN A 221 -0.06 -25.12 -16.47
C ASN A 221 0.20 -23.93 -17.41
N ARG A 222 -0.84 -23.46 -18.12
CA ARG A 222 -0.76 -22.41 -19.14
C ARG A 222 -0.31 -21.02 -18.66
N PHE A 223 -0.24 -20.79 -17.34
CA PHE A 223 0.18 -19.51 -16.76
C PHE A 223 1.66 -19.48 -16.34
N GLN A 224 2.39 -20.58 -16.56
CA GLN A 224 3.84 -20.64 -16.33
C GLN A 224 4.60 -19.97 -17.48
N TYR A 225 5.86 -19.61 -17.22
CA TYR A 225 6.78 -19.25 -18.30
C TYR A 225 6.92 -20.42 -19.28
N GLU A 226 6.98 -20.12 -20.56
CA GLU A 226 6.92 -21.14 -21.61
C GLU A 226 8.08 -22.13 -21.51
N ASP A 227 9.29 -21.67 -21.17
CA ASP A 227 10.46 -22.52 -20.95
C ASP A 227 10.33 -23.43 -19.71
N VAL A 228 9.84 -22.90 -18.58
CA VAL A 228 9.51 -23.69 -17.38
C VAL A 228 8.48 -24.76 -17.72
N ARG A 229 7.43 -24.37 -18.45
CA ARG A 229 6.35 -25.26 -18.89
C ARG A 229 6.87 -26.36 -19.80
N GLN A 230 7.66 -26.03 -20.83
CA GLN A 230 8.21 -27.01 -21.75
C GLN A 230 9.17 -27.96 -21.05
N ALA A 231 10.06 -27.45 -20.18
CA ALA A 231 10.95 -28.29 -19.37
C ALA A 231 10.17 -29.27 -18.48
N ALA A 232 9.09 -28.81 -17.84
CA ALA A 232 8.22 -29.66 -17.03
C ALA A 232 7.49 -30.72 -17.88
N LEU A 233 6.98 -30.34 -19.06
CA LEU A 233 6.30 -31.25 -19.97
C LEU A 233 7.22 -32.33 -20.53
N GLU A 234 8.45 -31.98 -20.87
CA GLU A 234 9.48 -32.94 -21.28
C GLU A 234 9.74 -33.96 -20.17
N LYS A 235 9.90 -33.50 -18.93
CA LYS A 235 10.08 -34.38 -17.76
C LYS A 235 8.87 -35.27 -17.53
N VAL A 236 7.65 -34.74 -17.59
CA VAL A 236 6.39 -35.51 -17.51
C VAL A 236 6.37 -36.63 -18.54
N LYS A 237 6.63 -36.31 -19.82
CA LYS A 237 6.59 -37.29 -20.92
C LYS A 237 7.73 -38.31 -20.87
N ALA A 238 8.80 -38.02 -20.13
CA ALA A 238 9.90 -38.96 -19.90
C ALA A 238 9.58 -40.04 -18.86
N HIS A 239 8.49 -39.90 -18.08
CA HIS A 239 8.02 -40.98 -17.21
C HIS A 239 7.42 -42.13 -18.04
N PRO A 240 7.76 -43.40 -17.73
CA PRO A 240 7.04 -44.54 -18.29
C PRO A 240 5.57 -44.48 -17.91
N ASP A 241 4.66 -44.73 -18.86
CA ASP A 241 3.21 -44.74 -18.62
C ASP A 241 2.67 -43.44 -17.99
N TRP A 242 3.25 -42.29 -18.32
CA TRP A 242 2.94 -41.00 -17.68
C TRP A 242 1.44 -40.68 -17.65
N GLU A 243 0.69 -40.97 -18.72
CA GLU A 243 -0.76 -40.76 -18.74
C GLU A 243 -1.49 -41.62 -17.72
N ALA A 244 -1.11 -42.89 -17.57
CA ALA A 244 -1.72 -43.77 -16.58
C ALA A 244 -1.40 -43.30 -15.16
N GLN A 245 -0.19 -42.79 -14.92
CA GLN A 245 0.18 -42.20 -13.64
C GLN A 245 -0.63 -40.95 -13.32
N ILE A 246 -0.79 -40.02 -14.28
CA ILE A 246 -1.61 -38.81 -14.09
C ILE A 246 -3.08 -39.19 -13.87
N LEU A 247 -3.59 -40.16 -14.62
CA LEU A 247 -4.96 -40.65 -14.47
C LEU A 247 -5.22 -41.18 -13.04
N ALA A 248 -4.28 -41.94 -12.48
CA ALA A 248 -4.37 -42.46 -11.11
C ALA A 248 -4.39 -41.35 -10.03
N LEU A 249 -3.84 -40.17 -10.32
CA LEU A 249 -3.88 -39.04 -9.38
C LEU A 249 -5.28 -38.42 -9.24
N LEU A 250 -6.23 -38.72 -10.14
CA LEU A 250 -7.62 -38.25 -10.02
C LEU A 250 -8.41 -38.98 -8.92
N ASP A 251 -7.92 -40.14 -8.45
CA ASP A 251 -8.58 -40.95 -7.41
C ASP A 251 -8.55 -40.29 -6.02
N HIS A 252 -7.68 -39.30 -5.81
CA HIS A 252 -7.54 -38.61 -4.54
C HIS A 252 -7.68 -37.10 -4.70
N GLU A 253 -8.51 -36.49 -3.86
CA GLU A 253 -8.82 -35.05 -3.95
C GLU A 253 -7.59 -34.15 -3.91
N ARG A 254 -6.63 -34.44 -3.01
CA ARG A 254 -5.41 -33.64 -2.85
C ARG A 254 -4.53 -33.64 -4.10
N THR A 255 -4.57 -34.73 -4.86
CA THR A 255 -3.74 -34.91 -6.06
C THR A 255 -4.48 -34.57 -7.35
N ALA A 256 -5.81 -34.73 -7.37
CA ALA A 256 -6.67 -34.40 -8.49
C ALA A 256 -6.52 -32.93 -8.92
N ARG A 257 -6.30 -32.04 -7.95
CA ARG A 257 -5.99 -30.63 -8.22
C ARG A 257 -4.84 -30.46 -9.20
N GLU A 258 -3.71 -31.14 -8.98
CA GLU A 258 -2.52 -31.02 -9.84
C GLU A 258 -2.81 -31.56 -11.25
N VAL A 259 -3.69 -32.55 -11.37
CA VAL A 259 -4.19 -33.02 -12.66
C VAL A 259 -5.05 -31.96 -13.35
N TYR A 260 -5.88 -31.21 -12.62
CA TYR A 260 -6.64 -30.10 -13.20
C TYR A 260 -5.71 -29.02 -13.74
N TYR A 261 -4.63 -28.71 -13.03
CA TYR A 261 -3.59 -27.80 -13.54
C TYR A 261 -2.91 -28.32 -14.80
N PHE A 262 -2.60 -29.61 -14.86
CA PHE A 262 -2.01 -30.24 -16.04
C PHE A 262 -2.96 -30.22 -17.24
N LEU A 263 -4.22 -30.66 -17.06
CA LEU A 263 -5.20 -30.70 -18.15
C LEU A 263 -5.62 -29.30 -18.63
N ASP A 264 -5.38 -28.25 -17.84
CA ASP A 264 -5.61 -26.85 -18.23
C ASP A 264 -4.50 -26.30 -19.16
N GLY A 265 -4.41 -26.89 -20.35
CA GLY A 265 -3.49 -26.45 -21.42
C GLY A 265 -2.61 -27.55 -22.01
N ASN A 266 -2.77 -28.81 -21.59
CA ASN A 266 -2.03 -29.93 -22.13
C ASN A 266 -2.99 -31.04 -22.57
N GLU A 267 -2.85 -31.47 -23.82
CA GLU A 267 -3.66 -32.55 -24.39
C GLU A 267 -3.18 -33.92 -23.96
N VAL A 268 -4.12 -34.84 -23.76
CA VAL A 268 -3.89 -36.26 -23.50
C VAL A 268 -4.40 -37.11 -24.67
N THR A 269 -3.76 -38.26 -24.87
CA THR A 269 -4.14 -39.21 -25.93
C THR A 269 -5.30 -40.11 -25.49
N GLN A 270 -5.32 -40.57 -24.24
CA GLN A 270 -6.40 -41.40 -23.68
C GLN A 270 -7.64 -40.59 -23.23
N LYS A 271 -8.19 -39.78 -24.14
CA LYS A 271 -9.25 -38.80 -23.82
C LYS A 271 -10.49 -39.40 -23.14
N GLU A 272 -10.95 -40.57 -23.57
CA GLU A 272 -12.13 -41.24 -22.98
C GLU A 272 -11.90 -41.65 -21.52
N ALA A 273 -10.71 -42.20 -21.21
CA ALA A 273 -10.35 -42.62 -19.85
C ALA A 273 -10.25 -41.40 -18.92
N PHE A 274 -9.58 -40.34 -19.38
CA PHE A 274 -9.50 -39.07 -18.65
C PHE A 274 -10.87 -38.43 -18.45
N ALA A 275 -11.73 -38.38 -19.48
CA ALA A 275 -13.06 -37.80 -19.35
C ALA A 275 -13.88 -38.48 -18.24
N LYS A 276 -13.85 -39.82 -18.18
CA LYS A 276 -14.54 -40.59 -17.15
C LYS A 276 -13.97 -40.32 -15.75
N ALA A 277 -12.66 -40.48 -15.57
CA ALA A 277 -11.99 -40.27 -14.28
C ALA A 277 -12.14 -38.82 -13.78
N LEU A 278 -12.06 -37.85 -14.70
CA LEU A 278 -12.24 -36.44 -14.40
C LEU A 278 -13.64 -36.17 -13.88
N ASN A 279 -14.66 -36.73 -14.53
CA ASN A 279 -16.05 -36.60 -14.08
C ASN A 279 -16.27 -37.21 -12.69
N GLU A 280 -15.67 -38.38 -12.43
CA GLU A 280 -15.74 -39.05 -11.13
C GLU A 280 -15.01 -38.25 -10.03
N SER A 281 -13.89 -37.60 -10.34
CA SER A 281 -13.11 -36.78 -9.40
C SER A 281 -13.87 -35.55 -8.85
N LEU A 282 -14.91 -35.08 -9.55
CA LEU A 282 -15.74 -33.96 -9.09
C LEU A 282 -16.58 -34.30 -7.85
N LEU A 283 -16.87 -35.58 -7.62
CA LEU A 283 -17.67 -36.05 -6.48
C LEU A 283 -16.97 -35.89 -5.12
N PRO A 284 -15.73 -36.39 -4.91
CA PRO A 284 -15.00 -36.12 -3.67
C PRO A 284 -14.74 -34.62 -3.50
N LEU A 285 -14.47 -33.88 -4.58
CA LEU A 285 -14.32 -32.42 -4.54
C LEU A 285 -15.57 -31.72 -3.98
N ALA A 286 -16.76 -32.07 -4.48
CA ALA A 286 -18.02 -31.53 -3.96
C ALA A 286 -18.23 -31.86 -2.48
N THR A 287 -17.85 -33.07 -2.08
CA THR A 287 -17.96 -33.53 -0.69
C THR A 287 -17.09 -32.68 0.24
N SER A 288 -15.86 -32.41 -0.17
CA SER A 288 -14.90 -31.67 0.65
C SER A 288 -15.20 -30.18 0.71
N ILE A 289 -15.65 -29.55 -0.39
CA ILE A 289 -16.16 -28.18 -0.35
C ILE A 289 -17.30 -28.05 0.66
N ALA A 290 -18.27 -28.98 0.64
CA ALA A 290 -19.38 -28.95 1.58
C ALA A 290 -18.92 -29.17 3.04
N ALA A 291 -17.90 -30.00 3.26
CA ALA A 291 -17.31 -30.20 4.58
C ALA A 291 -16.57 -28.94 5.07
N ASP A 292 -15.72 -28.36 4.23
CA ASP A 292 -14.95 -27.16 4.54
C ASP A 292 -15.85 -25.95 4.83
N ILE A 293 -16.97 -25.80 4.11
CA ILE A 293 -17.96 -24.76 4.43
C ILE A 293 -18.54 -24.95 5.84
N ARG A 294 -18.81 -26.19 6.27
CA ARG A 294 -19.37 -26.47 7.59
C ARG A 294 -18.33 -26.27 8.70
N ASP A 295 -17.11 -26.73 8.47
CA ASP A 295 -16.12 -26.93 9.54
C ASP A 295 -15.03 -25.84 9.59
N SER A 296 -14.91 -24.98 8.56
CA SER A 296 -13.87 -23.95 8.50
C SER A 296 -14.01 -22.88 9.59
N ASN A 297 -12.88 -22.38 10.06
CA ASN A 297 -12.76 -21.21 10.93
C ASN A 297 -12.33 -19.95 10.17
N ASN A 298 -12.20 -20.01 8.84
CA ASN A 298 -11.77 -18.92 7.98
C ASN A 298 -12.36 -19.08 6.57
N LEU A 299 -13.64 -18.70 6.40
CA LEU A 299 -14.27 -18.64 5.07
C LEU A 299 -14.15 -17.22 4.50
N GLN A 300 -13.60 -17.13 3.29
CA GLN A 300 -13.49 -15.92 2.49
C GLN A 300 -14.03 -16.21 1.08
N ASN A 301 -14.26 -15.16 0.31
CA ASN A 301 -14.78 -15.28 -1.05
C ASN A 301 -13.88 -16.11 -1.98
N TRP A 302 -12.57 -16.16 -1.71
CA TRP A 302 -11.57 -16.91 -2.48
C TRP A 302 -11.22 -18.29 -1.89
N SER A 303 -11.89 -18.74 -0.81
CA SER A 303 -11.55 -19.99 -0.10
C SER A 303 -11.47 -21.22 -1.00
N PHE A 304 -12.22 -21.24 -2.10
CA PHE A 304 -12.29 -22.40 -3.00
C PHE A 304 -11.53 -22.21 -4.33
N ASP A 305 -10.87 -21.07 -4.54
CA ASP A 305 -10.17 -20.77 -5.80
C ASP A 305 -8.97 -21.73 -6.00
N MET A 306 -8.37 -22.19 -4.89
CA MET A 306 -7.27 -23.16 -4.88
C MET A 306 -7.66 -24.58 -5.27
N TYR A 307 -8.96 -24.92 -5.41
CA TYR A 307 -9.38 -26.26 -5.81
C TYR A 307 -9.27 -26.52 -7.32
N GLY A 308 -9.00 -25.48 -8.12
CA GLY A 308 -8.84 -25.64 -9.57
C GLY A 308 -10.15 -25.92 -10.31
N ILE A 309 -11.31 -25.57 -9.74
CA ILE A 309 -12.63 -25.76 -10.38
C ILE A 309 -12.68 -25.11 -11.76
N GLU A 310 -12.22 -23.87 -11.89
CA GLU A 310 -12.19 -23.20 -13.20
C GLU A 310 -11.33 -23.97 -14.22
N ARG A 311 -10.21 -24.54 -13.76
CA ARG A 311 -9.27 -25.29 -14.60
C ARG A 311 -9.89 -26.58 -15.11
N VAL A 312 -10.56 -27.35 -14.24
CA VAL A 312 -11.25 -28.58 -14.66
C VAL A 312 -12.43 -28.28 -15.59
N LEU A 313 -13.22 -27.24 -15.33
CA LEU A 313 -14.32 -26.86 -16.23
C LEU A 313 -13.80 -26.45 -17.61
N ARG A 314 -12.70 -25.70 -17.67
CA ARG A 314 -12.05 -25.35 -18.94
C ARG A 314 -11.51 -26.56 -19.67
N ALA A 315 -10.84 -27.48 -18.97
CA ALA A 315 -10.35 -28.72 -19.56
C ALA A 315 -11.50 -29.58 -20.12
N ILE A 316 -12.65 -29.62 -19.44
CA ILE A 316 -13.85 -30.29 -19.93
C ILE A 316 -14.28 -29.68 -21.27
N ASP A 317 -14.43 -28.35 -21.33
CA ASP A 317 -14.88 -27.63 -22.53
C ASP A 317 -13.93 -27.76 -23.70
N GLU A 318 -12.62 -27.64 -23.46
CA GLU A 318 -11.61 -27.63 -24.51
C GLU A 318 -11.26 -29.04 -25.01
N GLN A 319 -11.39 -30.08 -24.18
CA GLN A 319 -10.83 -31.40 -24.51
C GLN A 319 -11.80 -32.59 -24.42
N PHE A 320 -12.85 -32.52 -23.58
CA PHE A 320 -13.60 -33.72 -23.18
C PHE A 320 -15.10 -33.69 -23.48
N GLN A 321 -15.68 -32.58 -23.96
CA GLN A 321 -17.12 -32.45 -24.27
C GLN A 321 -17.66 -33.57 -25.19
N ASP A 322 -16.88 -33.97 -26.21
CA ASP A 322 -17.32 -34.92 -27.24
C ASP A 322 -17.02 -36.39 -26.89
N MET A 323 -16.56 -36.69 -25.67
CA MET A 323 -16.16 -38.05 -25.27
C MET A 323 -17.33 -38.92 -24.76
N GLY A 324 -18.57 -38.48 -24.95
CA GLY A 324 -19.76 -39.23 -24.52
C GLY A 324 -19.99 -39.27 -23.00
N VAL A 325 -19.24 -38.49 -22.22
CA VAL A 325 -19.39 -38.37 -20.77
C VAL A 325 -20.26 -37.17 -20.42
N ASP A 326 -21.33 -37.40 -19.64
CA ASP A 326 -22.17 -36.31 -19.14
C ASP A 326 -21.60 -35.74 -17.83
N PHE A 327 -20.93 -34.59 -17.94
CA PHE A 327 -20.36 -33.86 -16.80
C PHE A 327 -21.41 -33.04 -16.03
N TYR A 328 -22.57 -32.76 -16.64
CA TYR A 328 -23.56 -31.84 -16.07
C TYR A 328 -24.02 -32.23 -14.65
N PRO A 329 -24.35 -33.52 -14.36
CA PRO A 329 -24.83 -33.90 -13.03
C PRO A 329 -23.78 -33.66 -11.93
N ASN A 330 -22.51 -33.89 -12.21
CA ASN A 330 -21.45 -33.77 -11.21
C ASN A 330 -21.00 -32.31 -11.03
N VAL A 331 -21.00 -31.50 -12.09
CA VAL A 331 -20.80 -30.04 -11.96
C VAL A 331 -21.97 -29.40 -11.18
N TYR A 332 -23.20 -29.87 -11.39
CA TYR A 332 -24.34 -29.43 -10.59
C TYR A 332 -24.18 -29.77 -9.09
N ARG A 333 -23.59 -30.93 -8.77
CA ARG A 333 -23.24 -31.28 -7.37
C ARG A 333 -22.21 -30.33 -6.76
N LEU A 334 -21.20 -29.88 -7.51
CA LEU A 334 -20.29 -28.83 -7.05
C LEU A 334 -21.05 -27.53 -6.73
N ARG A 335 -22.02 -27.16 -7.57
CA ARG A 335 -22.87 -25.99 -7.31
C ARG A 335 -23.69 -26.13 -6.03
N GLN A 336 -24.22 -27.31 -5.77
CA GLN A 336 -24.94 -27.64 -4.53
C GLN A 336 -24.01 -27.60 -3.31
N ALA A 337 -22.79 -28.10 -3.44
CA ALA A 337 -21.80 -28.05 -2.36
C ALA A 337 -21.49 -26.60 -1.95
N LEU A 338 -21.29 -25.69 -2.92
CA LEU A 338 -21.10 -24.26 -2.66
C LEU A 338 -22.33 -23.56 -2.07
N ALA A 339 -23.51 -24.15 -2.20
CA ALA A 339 -24.75 -23.69 -1.56
C ALA A 339 -24.95 -24.23 -0.14
N THR A 340 -24.00 -25.01 0.38
CA THR A 340 -24.03 -25.49 1.77
C THR A 340 -24.16 -24.31 2.72
N THR A 341 -25.06 -24.40 3.70
CA THR A 341 -25.26 -23.34 4.68
C THR A 341 -24.00 -23.16 5.53
N PRO A 342 -23.34 -21.99 5.49
CA PRO A 342 -22.16 -21.75 6.31
C PRO A 342 -22.53 -21.51 7.78
N PRO A 343 -21.59 -21.64 8.72
CA PRO A 343 -21.76 -21.18 10.10
C PRO A 343 -22.21 -19.71 10.16
N GLU A 344 -23.01 -19.34 11.17
CA GLU A 344 -23.61 -17.99 11.27
C GLU A 344 -22.57 -16.85 11.21
N ARG A 345 -21.35 -17.09 11.73
CA ARG A 345 -20.23 -16.14 11.68
C ARG A 345 -19.76 -15.80 10.25
N PHE A 346 -20.11 -16.61 9.26
CA PHE A 346 -19.79 -16.43 7.83
C PHE A 346 -21.04 -16.21 6.98
N LYS A 347 -22.16 -15.82 7.61
CA LYS A 347 -23.37 -15.49 6.88
C LYS A 347 -23.13 -14.34 5.90
N GLY A 348 -23.51 -14.57 4.65
CA GLY A 348 -23.35 -13.59 3.57
C GLY A 348 -22.03 -13.72 2.80
N VAL A 349 -21.11 -14.60 3.20
CA VAL A 349 -19.95 -14.94 2.36
C VAL A 349 -20.45 -15.61 1.07
N THR A 350 -20.01 -15.08 -0.07
CA THR A 350 -20.25 -15.64 -1.40
C THR A 350 -18.92 -16.01 -2.03
N PHE A 351 -18.84 -17.22 -2.60
CA PHE A 351 -17.59 -17.73 -3.18
C PHE A 351 -17.47 -17.32 -4.64
N ASN A 352 -16.32 -16.76 -5.03
CA ASN A 352 -16.04 -16.27 -6.39
C ASN A 352 -16.32 -17.35 -7.45
N VAL A 353 -15.88 -18.57 -7.17
CA VAL A 353 -16.03 -19.74 -8.05
C VAL A 353 -17.49 -20.13 -8.35
N THR A 354 -18.45 -19.69 -7.54
CA THR A 354 -19.88 -19.93 -7.78
C THR A 354 -20.31 -19.38 -9.14
N GLN A 355 -19.81 -18.19 -9.51
CA GLN A 355 -20.15 -17.56 -10.79
C GLN A 355 -19.58 -18.33 -11.99
N VAL A 356 -18.40 -18.95 -11.82
CA VAL A 356 -17.77 -19.77 -12.86
C VAL A 356 -18.61 -21.01 -13.12
N ILE A 357 -19.04 -21.71 -12.07
CA ILE A 357 -19.90 -22.89 -12.19
C ILE A 357 -21.27 -22.51 -12.75
N ASP A 358 -21.90 -21.42 -12.28
CA ASP A 358 -23.21 -20.98 -12.76
C ASP A 358 -23.18 -20.68 -14.27
N ARG A 359 -22.12 -20.02 -14.76
CA ARG A 359 -21.94 -19.75 -16.19
C ARG A 359 -21.79 -21.05 -16.97
N TRP A 360 -20.96 -21.98 -16.49
CA TRP A 360 -20.73 -23.26 -17.15
C TRP A 360 -22.02 -24.11 -17.23
N LEU A 361 -22.80 -24.15 -16.14
CA LEU A 361 -24.09 -24.87 -16.12
C LEU A 361 -25.14 -24.24 -17.05
N GLN A 362 -25.10 -22.92 -17.24
CA GLN A 362 -25.99 -22.24 -18.18
C GLN A 362 -25.64 -22.57 -19.64
N SER A 363 -24.36 -22.62 -19.99
CA SER A 363 -23.92 -22.92 -21.36
C SER A 363 -24.12 -24.38 -21.75
N HIS A 364 -24.13 -25.30 -20.77
CA HIS A 364 -24.26 -26.74 -20.99
C HIS A 364 -25.63 -27.31 -20.61
N LYS A 365 -26.63 -26.45 -20.42
CA LYS A 365 -28.00 -26.87 -20.12
C LYS A 365 -28.60 -27.59 -21.34
N ARG A 366 -28.85 -28.89 -21.19
CA ARG A 366 -29.54 -29.72 -22.19
C ARG A 366 -31.06 -29.56 -22.11
#